data_AF-A0A4Z2F6S0-F1
#
_entry.id   AF-A0A4Z2F6S0-F1
#
_cell.length_a   1.000
_cell.length_b   1.000
_cell.length_c   1.000
_cell.angle_alpha   90.00
_cell.angle_beta   90.00
_cell.angle_gamma   90.00
#
_symmetry.space_group_name_H-M   'P 1'
#
loop_
_entity.id
_entity.type
_entity.pdbx_description
1 polymer ?
#
loop_
_entity_poly.entity_id
_entity_poly.type
_entity_poly.pdbx_seq_one_letter_code
_entity_poly.pdbx_strand_id
1 'polypeptide(L)'
;MRFLPTEAEVKLLRQYEKDRKPLEALSDEDRFMMQFSRIERLTQRMSIMTFMGNFTDNVQMLTPQLHAMIAASVSIKSSQKLKKILEIILALGNYMNSSKRGAVYGFRLQSLDLVTHTHTHTHTHTHTHTHTHTHTHTHTHTHTHTHTHLYN
;
A
#
# COMPACT_ATOMS: atom_id res chain seq x y z
N MET A 1 -4.37 27.23 14.44
CA MET A 1 -4.73 27.44 15.87
C MET A 1 -3.51 27.79 16.74
N ARG A 2 -2.49 28.50 16.22
CA ARG A 2 -1.21 28.67 16.94
C ARG A 2 -1.20 29.86 17.93
N PHE A 3 -2.28 30.64 17.98
CA PHE A 3 -2.38 31.90 18.74
C PHE A 3 -3.57 31.92 19.71
N LEU A 4 -3.94 30.77 20.28
CA LEU A 4 -4.91 30.76 21.38
C LEU A 4 -4.19 31.24 22.66
N PRO A 5 -4.76 32.20 23.40
CA PRO A 5 -4.16 32.65 24.65
C PRO A 5 -4.11 31.48 25.63
N THR A 6 -2.95 31.30 26.26
CA THR A 6 -2.72 30.27 27.26
C THR A 6 -3.52 30.57 28.54
N GLU A 7 -3.78 29.55 29.37
CA GLU A 7 -4.49 29.77 30.63
C GLU A 7 -3.79 30.78 31.57
N ALA A 8 -2.46 30.85 31.51
CA ALA A 8 -1.68 31.81 32.27
C ALA A 8 -1.91 33.26 31.79
N GLU A 9 -1.89 33.48 30.47
CA GLU A 9 -2.16 34.79 29.86
C GLU A 9 -3.60 35.24 30.11
N VAL A 10 -4.58 34.32 29.99
CA VAL A 10 -5.99 34.63 30.29
C VAL A 10 -6.17 35.05 31.74
N LYS A 11 -5.47 34.40 32.69
CA LYS A 11 -5.52 34.79 34.12
C LYS A 11 -4.91 36.18 34.34
N LEU A 12 -3.78 36.48 33.71
CA LEU A 12 -3.12 37.78 33.82
C LEU A 12 -4.00 38.90 33.27
N LEU A 13 -4.58 38.70 32.09
CA LEU A 13 -5.47 39.67 31.44
C LEU A 13 -6.77 39.90 32.25
N ARG A 14 -7.34 38.84 32.82
CA ARG A 14 -8.53 38.96 33.70
C ARG A 14 -8.22 39.71 34.99
N GLN A 15 -7.04 39.51 35.58
CA GLN A 15 -6.63 40.26 36.76
C GLN A 15 -6.41 41.74 36.42
N TYR A 16 -5.80 42.03 35.27
CA TYR A 16 -5.61 43.40 34.77
C TYR A 16 -6.95 44.13 34.55
N GLU A 17 -7.94 43.45 33.95
CA GLU A 17 -9.31 43.96 33.80
C GLU A 17 -9.99 44.22 35.16
N LYS A 18 -9.82 43.31 36.12
CA LYS A 18 -10.36 43.43 37.49
C LYS A 18 -9.76 44.61 38.26
N ASP A 19 -8.47 44.89 38.05
CA ASP A 19 -7.76 46.00 38.69
C ASP A 19 -8.12 47.38 38.09
N ARG A 20 -9.02 47.45 37.10
CA ARG A 20 -9.45 48.67 36.38
C ARG A 20 -8.29 49.49 35.81
N LYS A 21 -7.22 48.82 35.40
CA LYS A 21 -6.05 49.48 34.79
C LYS A 21 -6.43 50.02 33.40
N PRO A 22 -5.85 51.17 32.99
CA PRO A 22 -6.17 51.77 31.70
C PRO A 22 -5.81 50.81 30.57
N LEU A 23 -6.79 50.59 29.69
CA LEU A 23 -6.65 49.70 28.55
C LEU A 23 -5.79 50.35 27.47
N GLU A 24 -5.71 51.69 27.46
CA GLU A 24 -4.91 52.51 26.53
C GLU A 24 -3.41 52.33 26.73
N ALA A 25 -3.01 51.75 27.86
CA ALA A 25 -1.62 51.43 28.17
C ALA A 25 -1.19 50.05 27.65
N LEU A 26 -2.13 49.21 27.18
CA LEU A 26 -1.83 47.91 26.58
C LEU A 26 -1.51 48.05 25.10
N SER A 27 -0.66 47.16 24.57
CA SER A 27 -0.40 47.08 23.13
C SER A 27 -1.65 46.61 22.37
N ASP A 28 -1.66 46.79 21.06
CA ASP A 28 -2.76 46.35 20.20
C ASP A 28 -2.93 44.82 20.25
N GLU A 29 -1.84 44.06 20.38
CA GLU A 29 -1.84 42.60 20.52
C GLU A 29 -2.48 42.17 21.84
N ASP A 30 -2.14 42.82 22.95
CA ASP A 30 -2.71 42.51 24.27
C ASP A 30 -4.19 42.88 24.35
N ARG A 31 -4.59 44.01 23.72
CA ARG A 31 -6.00 44.36 23.57
C ARG A 31 -6.75 43.30 22.76
N PHE A 32 -6.16 42.82 21.67
CA PHE A 32 -6.76 41.74 20.86
C PHE A 32 -6.91 40.45 21.68
N MET A 33 -5.85 39.99 22.37
CA MET A 33 -5.88 38.79 23.20
C MET A 33 -6.90 38.90 24.34
N MET A 34 -7.03 40.08 24.95
CA MET A 34 -8.03 40.34 25.97
C MET A 34 -9.45 40.18 25.41
N GLN A 35 -9.77 40.79 24.26
CA GLN A 35 -11.07 40.61 23.61
C GLN A 35 -11.31 39.17 23.17
N PHE A 36 -10.27 38.50 22.66
CA PHE A 36 -10.35 37.10 22.24
C PHE A 36 -10.63 36.17 23.41
N SER A 37 -10.02 36.41 24.58
CA SER A 37 -10.23 35.64 25.82
C SER A 37 -11.61 35.79 26.45
N ARG A 38 -12.35 36.87 26.12
CA ARG A 38 -13.73 37.11 26.56
C ARG A 38 -14.73 36.21 25.85
N ILE A 39 -14.34 35.59 24.73
CA ILE A 39 -15.21 34.70 23.97
C ILE A 39 -15.41 33.40 24.76
N GLU A 40 -16.65 33.14 25.14
CA GLU A 40 -17.02 31.90 25.81
C GLU A 40 -16.73 30.67 24.93
N ARG A 41 -16.08 29.66 25.53
CA ARG A 41 -15.79 28.37 24.88
C ARG A 41 -15.02 28.54 23.56
N LEU A 42 -14.10 29.51 23.52
CA LEU A 42 -13.32 29.87 22.33
C LEU A 42 -12.65 28.65 21.68
N THR A 43 -11.95 27.82 22.46
CA THR A 43 -11.25 26.63 21.95
C THR A 43 -12.20 25.68 21.22
N GLN A 44 -13.38 25.43 21.80
CA GLN A 44 -14.39 24.59 21.18
C GLN A 44 -14.94 25.24 19.89
N ARG A 45 -15.22 26.56 19.91
CA ARG A 45 -15.69 27.29 18.73
C ARG A 45 -14.68 27.23 17.57
N MET A 46 -13.40 27.41 17.87
CA MET A 46 -12.33 27.29 16.87
C MET A 46 -12.20 25.87 16.32
N SER A 47 -12.35 24.86 17.18
CA SER A 47 -12.33 23.45 16.78
C SER A 47 -13.49 23.12 15.85
N ILE A 48 -14.69 23.59 16.17
CA ILE A 48 -15.88 23.39 15.34
C ILE A 48 -15.73 24.13 14.01
N MET A 49 -15.26 25.38 14.03
CA MET A 49 -15.05 26.16 12.80
C MET A 49 -14.04 25.46 11.87
N THR A 50 -12.95 24.93 12.43
CA THR A 50 -11.95 24.17 11.67
C THR A 50 -12.52 22.86 11.14
N PHE A 51 -13.28 22.16 11.97
CA PHE A 51 -13.95 20.93 11.56
C PHE A 51 -14.93 21.18 10.41
N MET A 52 -15.82 22.17 10.53
CA MET A 52 -16.78 22.50 9.48
C MET A 52 -16.10 22.93 8.18
N GLY A 53 -15.01 23.72 8.28
CA GLY A 53 -14.23 24.12 7.11
C GLY A 53 -13.59 22.95 6.37
N ASN A 54 -13.11 21.95 7.11
CA ASN A 54 -12.39 20.81 6.52
C ASN A 54 -13.28 19.58 6.26
N PHE A 55 -14.51 19.55 6.78
CA PHE A 55 -15.35 18.34 6.75
C PHE A 55 -15.66 17.90 5.33
N THR A 56 -16.09 18.84 4.48
CA THR A 56 -16.43 18.56 3.09
C THR A 56 -15.23 18.00 2.33
N ASP A 57 -14.06 18.63 2.46
CA ASP A 57 -12.83 18.19 1.78
C ASP A 57 -12.39 16.81 2.27
N ASN A 58 -12.47 16.56 3.58
CA ASN A 58 -12.15 15.26 4.16
C ASN A 58 -13.08 14.17 3.63
N VAL A 59 -14.39 14.43 3.55
CA VAL A 59 -15.36 13.47 2.99
C VAL A 59 -15.11 13.25 1.51
N GLN A 60 -14.89 14.31 0.73
CA GLN A 60 -14.60 14.21 -0.70
C GLN A 60 -13.31 13.44 -0.99
N MET A 61 -12.32 13.53 -0.10
CA MET A 61 -11.06 12.79 -0.22
C MET A 61 -11.20 11.32 0.20
N LEU A 62 -11.97 11.02 1.25
CA LEU A 62 -12.10 9.67 1.81
C LEU A 62 -13.11 8.80 1.06
N THR A 63 -14.20 9.40 0.57
CA THR A 63 -15.27 8.69 -0.15
C THR A 63 -14.77 7.86 -1.34
N PRO A 64 -13.95 8.40 -2.29
CA PRO A 64 -13.49 7.61 -3.43
C PRO A 64 -12.58 6.46 -3.03
N GLN A 65 -11.79 6.60 -1.96
CA GLN A 65 -10.93 5.52 -1.45
C GLN A 65 -11.76 4.36 -0.91
N LEU A 66 -12.83 4.66 -0.16
CA LEU A 66 -13.77 3.64 0.32
C LEU A 66 -14.49 2.96 -0.84
N HIS A 67 -14.99 3.73 -1.82
CA HIS A 67 -15.64 3.16 -3.00
C HIS A 67 -14.69 2.25 -3.79
N ALA A 68 -13.44 2.65 -3.99
CA ALA A 68 -12.45 1.83 -4.67
C ALA A 68 -12.19 0.51 -3.93
N MET A 69 -12.06 0.56 -2.59
CA MET A 69 -11.85 -0.64 -1.78
C MET A 69 -13.05 -1.59 -1.81
N ILE A 70 -14.27 -1.05 -1.74
CA ILE A 70 -15.51 -1.84 -1.84
C ILE A 70 -15.61 -2.46 -3.25
N ALA A 71 -15.42 -1.67 -4.30
CA ALA A 71 -15.49 -2.15 -5.68
C ALA A 71 -14.44 -3.22 -5.98
N ALA A 72 -13.21 -3.05 -5.51
CA ALA A 72 -12.15 -4.05 -5.61
C ALA A 72 -12.54 -5.35 -4.86
N SER A 73 -13.04 -5.22 -3.63
CA SER A 73 -13.44 -6.38 -2.82
C SER A 73 -14.58 -7.17 -3.47
N VAL A 74 -15.59 -6.46 -3.98
CA VAL A 74 -16.75 -7.06 -4.64
C VAL A 74 -16.36 -7.69 -5.99
N SER A 75 -15.55 -7.00 -6.79
CA SER A 75 -15.11 -7.52 -8.10
C SER A 75 -14.26 -8.78 -7.94
N ILE A 76 -13.34 -8.82 -6.98
CA ILE A 76 -12.53 -10.02 -6.68
C ILE A 76 -13.44 -11.16 -6.20
N LYS A 77 -14.33 -10.89 -5.23
CA LYS A 77 -15.21 -11.92 -4.63
C LYS A 77 -16.21 -12.51 -5.64
N SER A 78 -16.72 -11.70 -6.55
CA SER A 78 -17.77 -12.11 -7.50
C SER A 78 -17.23 -12.68 -8.83
N SER A 79 -15.93 -12.51 -9.11
CA SER A 79 -15.34 -12.88 -10.41
C SER A 79 -15.30 -14.39 -10.64
N GLN A 80 -16.18 -14.86 -11.53
CA GLN A 80 -16.17 -16.25 -11.99
C GLN A 80 -14.91 -16.58 -12.81
N LYS A 81 -14.36 -15.59 -13.52
CA LYS A 81 -13.11 -15.76 -14.28
C LYS A 81 -11.94 -16.05 -13.34
N LEU A 82 -11.83 -15.30 -12.25
CA LEU A 82 -10.81 -15.53 -11.23
C LEU A 82 -10.97 -16.90 -10.59
N LYS A 83 -12.20 -17.30 -10.24
CA LYS A 83 -12.50 -18.63 -9.72
C LYS A 83 -12.02 -19.74 -10.66
N LYS A 84 -12.33 -19.65 -11.96
CA LYS A 84 -11.88 -20.62 -12.97
C LYS A 84 -10.35 -20.71 -13.04
N ILE A 85 -9.64 -19.58 -12.96
CA ILE A 85 -8.17 -19.57 -12.94
C ILE A 85 -7.64 -20.29 -11.69
N LEU A 86 -8.20 -20.02 -10.52
CA LEU A 86 -7.81 -20.69 -9.27
C LEU A 86 -8.09 -22.21 -9.32
N GLU A 87 -9.19 -22.63 -9.93
CA GLU A 87 -9.50 -24.05 -10.17
C GLU A 87 -8.46 -24.72 -11.09
N ILE A 88 -8.05 -24.06 -12.18
CA ILE A 88 -6.99 -24.57 -13.07
C ILE A 88 -5.66 -24.72 -12.32
N ILE A 89 -5.29 -23.72 -11.52
CA ILE A 89 -4.06 -23.75 -10.72
C ILE A 89 -4.11 -24.90 -9.70
N LEU A 90 -5.25 -25.10 -9.05
CA LEU A 90 -5.45 -26.21 -8.11
C LEU A 90 -5.32 -27.57 -8.81
N ALA A 91 -5.96 -27.74 -9.97
CA ALA A 91 -5.89 -28.97 -10.75
C ALA A 91 -4.46 -29.28 -11.20
N LEU A 92 -3.73 -28.27 -11.69
CA LEU A 92 -2.34 -28.41 -12.11
C LEU A 92 -1.42 -28.75 -10.93
N GLY A 93 -1.58 -28.06 -9.81
CA GLY A 93 -0.80 -28.32 -8.59
C GLY A 93 -1.04 -29.73 -8.05
N ASN A 94 -2.30 -30.18 -8.03
CA ASN A 94 -2.66 -31.55 -7.67
C ASN A 94 -2.03 -32.57 -8.63
N TYR A 95 -2.07 -32.32 -9.94
CA TYR A 95 -1.47 -33.20 -10.93
C TYR A 95 0.05 -33.33 -10.72
N MET A 96 0.77 -32.20 -10.58
CA MET A 96 2.22 -32.18 -10.39
C MET A 96 2.66 -32.83 -9.07
N ASN A 97 1.84 -32.73 -8.02
CA ASN A 97 2.17 -33.20 -6.67
C ASN A 97 1.55 -34.58 -6.33
N SER A 98 0.88 -35.21 -7.31
CA SER A 98 0.15 -36.47 -7.17
C SER A 98 1.04 -37.65 -6.75
N SER A 99 2.35 -37.58 -7.01
CA SER A 99 3.30 -38.66 -6.72
C SER A 99 3.74 -38.75 -5.26
N LYS A 100 3.49 -37.74 -4.40
CA LYS A 100 4.03 -37.73 -3.02
C LYS A 100 3.10 -37.24 -1.91
N ARG A 101 2.05 -36.44 -2.20
CA ARG A 101 1.33 -35.69 -1.14
C ARG A 101 -0.20 -35.80 -1.14
N GLY A 102 -0.79 -36.60 -2.03
CA GLY A 102 -2.25 -36.75 -2.12
C GLY A 102 -2.95 -35.51 -2.70
N ALA A 103 -4.27 -35.59 -2.89
CA ALA A 103 -5.07 -34.53 -3.48
C ALA A 103 -5.53 -33.51 -2.42
N VAL A 104 -5.48 -32.22 -2.77
CA VAL A 104 -5.95 -31.12 -1.91
C VAL A 104 -7.10 -30.35 -2.55
N TYR A 105 -7.98 -29.78 -1.72
CA TYR A 105 -9.18 -29.04 -2.15
C TYR A 105 -8.99 -27.51 -2.24
N GLY A 106 -7.80 -27.01 -1.89
CA GLY A 106 -7.49 -25.58 -1.92
C GLY A 106 -6.05 -25.28 -1.54
N PHE A 107 -5.65 -24.02 -1.72
CA PHE A 107 -4.32 -23.51 -1.40
C PHE A 107 -4.41 -22.08 -0.83
N ARG A 108 -3.36 -21.64 -0.12
CA ARG A 108 -3.27 -20.27 0.40
C ARG A 108 -2.91 -19.31 -0.73
N LEU A 109 -3.45 -18.10 -0.76
CA LEU A 109 -3.15 -17.11 -1.81
C LEU A 109 -1.65 -16.81 -1.96
N GLN A 110 -0.87 -16.87 -0.87
CA GLN A 110 0.59 -16.75 -0.89
C GLN A 110 1.27 -17.77 -1.82
N SER A 111 0.64 -18.92 -2.07
CA SER A 111 1.16 -19.93 -3.00
C SER A 111 1.14 -19.47 -4.47
N LEU A 112 0.32 -18.47 -4.82
CA LEU A 112 0.30 -17.89 -6.17
C LEU A 112 1.63 -17.20 -6.50
N ASP A 113 2.30 -16.61 -5.52
CA ASP A 113 3.62 -16.02 -5.70
C ASP A 113 4.63 -17.09 -6.12
N LEU A 114 4.52 -18.33 -5.62
CA LEU A 114 5.43 -19.41 -6.00
C LEU A 114 5.13 -19.93 -7.42
N VAL A 115 3.87 -19.91 -7.85
CA VAL A 115 3.47 -20.34 -9.21
C VAL A 115 4.15 -19.48 -10.28
N THR A 116 4.28 -18.17 -10.05
CA THR A 116 4.97 -17.27 -11.00
C THR A 116 6.46 -17.61 -11.11
N HIS A 117 7.12 -17.95 -10.00
CA HIS A 117 8.54 -18.34 -9.98
C HIS A 117 8.80 -19.71 -10.63
N THR A 118 7.83 -20.63 -10.53
CA THR A 118 7.96 -22.00 -11.09
C THR A 118 7.91 -21.97 -12.62
N HIS A 119 7.16 -21.04 -13.21
CA HIS A 119 7.11 -20.85 -14.66
C HIS A 119 8.48 -20.41 -15.22
N THR A 120 9.20 -19.54 -14.50
CA THR A 120 10.54 -19.07 -14.89
C THR A 120 11.57 -20.20 -14.88
N HIS A 121 11.59 -21.05 -13.84
CA HIS A 121 12.57 -22.14 -13.72
C HIS A 121 12.39 -23.21 -14.81
N THR A 122 11.15 -23.50 -15.21
CA THR A 122 10.84 -24.49 -16.25
C THR A 122 11.32 -24.01 -17.63
N HIS A 123 11.17 -22.72 -17.94
CA HIS A 123 11.64 -22.14 -19.21
C HIS A 123 13.17 -22.07 -19.26
N THR A 124 13.83 -21.68 -18.16
CA THR A 124 15.30 -21.62 -18.08
C THR A 124 15.91 -23.02 -18.18
N HIS A 125 15.41 -24.01 -17.44
CA HIS A 125 15.99 -25.36 -17.46
C HIS A 125 15.81 -26.06 -18.82
N THR A 126 14.66 -25.87 -19.48
CA THR A 126 14.43 -26.39 -20.83
C THR A 126 15.35 -25.74 -21.87
N HIS A 127 15.59 -24.44 -21.77
CA HIS A 127 16.47 -23.72 -22.70
C HIS A 127 17.96 -24.07 -22.49
N THR A 128 18.41 -24.17 -21.24
CA THR A 128 19.80 -24.60 -20.93
C THR A 128 20.04 -26.05 -21.32
N HIS A 129 19.10 -26.96 -21.02
CA HIS A 129 19.29 -28.37 -21.36
C HIS A 129 19.31 -28.59 -22.88
N THR A 130 18.47 -27.88 -23.64
CA THR A 130 18.47 -27.95 -25.11
C THR A 130 19.77 -27.40 -25.69
N HIS A 131 20.25 -26.24 -25.25
CA HIS A 131 21.51 -25.68 -25.76
C HIS A 131 22.74 -26.52 -25.40
N THR A 132 22.82 -27.07 -24.19
CA THR A 132 23.94 -27.94 -23.82
C THR A 132 23.91 -29.24 -24.63
N HIS A 133 22.74 -29.84 -24.85
CA HIS A 133 22.65 -31.08 -25.63
C HIS A 133 22.98 -30.87 -27.11
N THR A 134 22.61 -29.72 -27.70
CA THR A 134 22.99 -29.35 -29.08
C THR A 134 24.47 -29.00 -29.20
N HIS A 135 25.06 -28.30 -28.23
CA HIS A 135 26.46 -27.90 -28.30
C HIS A 135 27.43 -29.08 -28.10
N THR A 136 27.06 -30.06 -27.27
CA THR A 136 27.84 -31.31 -27.11
C THR A 136 27.73 -32.20 -28.35
N HIS A 137 26.55 -32.32 -28.98
CA HIS A 137 26.40 -33.15 -30.17
C HIS A 137 27.17 -32.59 -31.38
N THR A 138 27.24 -31.26 -31.54
CA THR A 138 27.99 -30.63 -32.64
C THR A 138 29.50 -30.72 -32.44
N HIS A 139 30.02 -30.57 -31.22
CA HIS A 139 31.47 -30.65 -30.98
C HIS A 139 32.03 -32.08 -31.12
N THR A 140 31.26 -33.11 -30.76
CA THR A 140 31.69 -34.52 -30.93
C THR A 140 31.69 -34.96 -32.40
N HIS A 141 30.78 -34.41 -33.22
CA HIS A 141 30.74 -34.74 -34.66
C HIS A 141 31.88 -34.10 -35.45
N THR A 142 32.35 -32.90 -35.07
CA THR A 142 33.47 -32.25 -35.75
C THR A 142 34.82 -32.89 -35.41
N HIS A 143 35.04 -33.36 -34.18
CA HIS A 143 36.33 -33.99 -33.81
C HIS A 143 36.51 -35.40 -34.40
N THR A 144 35.44 -36.10 -34.74
CA THR A 144 35.53 -37.43 -35.36
C THR A 144 35.83 -37.34 -36.87
N HIS A 145 35.42 -36.25 -37.55
CA HIS A 145 35.59 -36.16 -39.00
C HIS A 145 36.98 -35.72 -39.48
N THR A 146 37.84 -35.18 -38.61
CA THR A 146 39.20 -34.78 -39.00
C THR A 146 40.24 -35.90 -38.80
N HIS A 147 39.95 -36.93 -38.00
CA HIS A 147 40.94 -38.01 -37.74
C HIS A 147 40.89 -39.20 -38.72
N THR A 148 39.94 -39.21 -39.67
CA THR A 148 39.76 -40.33 -40.63
C THR A 148 40.33 -40.04 -42.03
N HIS A 149 40.86 -38.84 -42.30
CA HIS A 149 41.44 -38.48 -43.61
C HIS A 149 42.97 -38.39 -43.65
N LEU A 150 43.67 -39.16 -42.81
CA LEU A 150 45.14 -39.21 -42.82
C LEU A 150 45.71 -40.64 -42.71
N TYR A 151 44.97 -41.63 -43.20
CA TYR A 151 45.54 -42.96 -43.52
C TYR A 151 44.79 -43.56 -44.71
N ASN A 152 45.29 -43.24 -45.90
CA ASN A 152 45.33 -44.10 -47.09
C ASN A 152 46.35 -43.49 -48.05
#